data_AF-A0A811TB41-F1
#
_entry.id   AF-A0A811TB41-F1
#
_cell.length_a   1.000
_cell.length_b   1.000
_cell.length_c   1.000
_cell.angle_alpha   90.00
_cell.angle_beta   90.00
_cell.angle_gamma   90.00
#
_symmetry.space_group_name_H-M   'P 1'
#
loop_
_entity.id
_entity.type
_entity.pdbx_description
1 polymer ?
#
loop_
_entity_poly.entity_id
_entity_poly.type
_entity_poly.pdbx_seq_one_letter_code
_entity_poly.pdbx_strand_id
1 'polypeptide(L)'
;MKEEDKINKEENLLSPAEWIMFLSGEISDCRTRSLPLLAMIFAVMLACLTDAITLFNGGKPGWWPLSWILVVIAFVAVFLIPWYTQHVDKKVKPLKSIRDQILCGDLKEYDEIYKEYKRVK
;
A
#
# COMPACT_ATOMS: atom_id res chain seq x y z
N MET A 1 -5.54 -41.21 12.93
CA MET A 1 -6.62 -40.21 13.01
C MET A 1 -6.10 -39.12 13.94
N LYS A 2 -5.53 -38.06 13.37
CA LYS A 2 -4.82 -37.01 14.12
C LYS A 2 -5.82 -35.90 14.46
N GLU A 3 -5.80 -35.46 15.71
CA GLU A 3 -6.65 -34.39 16.26
C GLU A 3 -6.43 -33.01 15.62
N GLU A 4 -5.40 -32.85 14.78
CA GLU A 4 -5.10 -31.60 14.07
C GLU A 4 -6.09 -31.29 12.93
N ASP A 5 -6.81 -32.28 12.39
CA ASP A 5 -7.80 -32.05 11.33
C ASP A 5 -9.17 -31.59 11.86
N LYS A 6 -9.38 -31.59 13.19
CA LYS A 6 -10.64 -31.13 13.80
C LYS A 6 -10.64 -29.66 14.17
N ILE A 7 -9.48 -29.07 14.43
CA ILE A 7 -9.37 -27.65 14.83
C ILE A 7 -9.67 -26.72 13.63
N ASN A 8 -9.46 -27.19 12.40
CA ASN A 8 -9.67 -26.37 11.20
C ASN A 8 -11.11 -26.37 10.66
N LYS A 9 -12.06 -27.03 11.34
CA LYS A 9 -13.49 -27.01 10.98
C LYS A 9 -14.32 -26.04 11.82
N GLU A 10 -13.73 -25.46 12.88
CA GLU A 10 -14.37 -24.47 13.76
C GLU A 10 -13.92 -23.03 13.48
N GLU A 11 -12.98 -22.80 12.56
CA GLU A 11 -12.68 -21.45 12.06
C GLU A 11 -13.75 -20.99 11.08
N ASN A 12 -14.90 -20.58 11.64
CA ASN A 12 -15.96 -19.76 11.07
C ASN A 12 -16.05 -19.76 9.54
N LEU A 13 -17.07 -20.45 9.03
CA LEU A 13 -17.64 -20.22 7.70
C LEU A 13 -18.05 -18.75 7.60
N LEU A 14 -17.10 -17.87 7.30
CA LEU A 14 -17.33 -16.45 7.15
C LEU A 14 -18.44 -16.31 6.12
N SER A 15 -19.56 -15.72 6.54
CA SER A 15 -20.60 -15.34 5.60
C SER A 15 -20.01 -14.40 4.54
N PRO A 16 -20.62 -14.30 3.36
CA PRO A 16 -20.18 -13.34 2.34
C PRO A 16 -19.96 -11.91 2.90
N ALA A 17 -20.79 -11.49 3.87
CA ALA A 17 -20.66 -10.21 4.56
C ALA A 17 -19.40 -10.12 5.42
N GLU A 18 -19.04 -11.18 6.15
CA GLU A 18 -17.83 -11.20 6.97
C GLU A 18 -16.57 -11.26 6.10
N TRP A 19 -16.62 -11.95 4.95
CA TRP A 19 -15.55 -11.88 3.94
C TRP A 19 -15.35 -10.47 3.40
N ILE A 20 -16.45 -9.75 3.10
CA ILE A 20 -16.37 -8.34 2.68
C ILE A 20 -15.71 -7.48 3.76
N MET A 21 -16.08 -7.69 5.03
CA MET A 21 -15.50 -6.96 6.16
C MET A 21 -14.01 -7.26 6.31
N PHE A 22 -13.62 -8.53 6.24
CA PHE A 22 -12.22 -8.98 6.30
C PHE A 22 -11.39 -8.40 5.16
N LEU A 23 -11.83 -8.55 3.90
CA LEU A 23 -11.14 -8.02 2.73
C LEU A 23 -11.03 -6.49 2.78
N SER A 24 -12.07 -5.80 3.26
CA SER A 24 -12.04 -4.35 3.43
C SER A 24 -11.04 -3.93 4.51
N GLY A 25 -10.92 -4.70 5.59
CA GLY A 25 -9.90 -4.53 6.61
C GLY A 25 -8.49 -4.71 6.06
N GLU A 26 -8.23 -5.78 5.30
CA GLU A 26 -6.91 -6.07 4.71
C GLU A 26 -6.51 -5.01 3.66
N ILE A 27 -7.46 -4.55 2.83
CA ILE A 27 -7.25 -3.44 1.89
C ILE A 27 -6.92 -2.14 2.64
N SER A 28 -7.68 -1.84 3.70
CA SER A 28 -7.45 -0.66 4.52
C SER A 28 -6.08 -0.71 5.20
N ASP A 29 -5.73 -1.83 5.83
CA ASP A 29 -4.44 -2.00 6.51
C ASP A 29 -3.26 -1.86 5.53
N CYS A 30 -3.36 -2.46 4.34
CA CYS A 30 -2.35 -2.34 3.31
C CYS A 30 -2.12 -0.87 2.89
N ARG A 31 -3.19 -0.08 2.75
CA ARG A 31 -3.10 1.36 2.47
C ARG A 31 -2.60 2.15 3.66
N THR A 32 -3.09 1.86 4.86
CA THR A 32 -2.79 2.64 6.06
C THR A 32 -1.33 2.44 6.49
N ARG A 33 -0.81 1.22 6.38
CA ARG A 33 0.61 0.91 6.61
C ARG A 33 1.56 1.65 5.66
N SER A 34 1.05 2.04 4.50
CA SER A 34 1.80 2.75 3.46
C SER A 34 1.84 4.28 3.68
N LEU A 35 0.89 4.83 4.45
CA LEU A 35 0.77 6.28 4.70
C LEU A 35 1.97 6.90 5.43
N PRO A 36 2.52 6.31 6.51
CA PRO A 36 3.68 6.89 7.20
C PRO A 36 4.90 7.01 6.29
N LEU A 37 5.09 6.02 5.40
CA LEU A 37 6.21 6.01 4.46
C LEU A 37 6.04 7.11 3.39
N LEU A 38 4.83 7.27 2.84
CA LEU A 38 4.50 8.37 1.93
C LEU A 38 4.68 9.74 2.60
N ALA A 39 4.23 9.88 3.85
CA ALA A 39 4.38 11.12 4.61
C ALA A 39 5.85 11.47 4.86
N MET A 40 6.69 10.47 5.18
CA MET A 40 8.12 10.65 5.35
C MET A 40 8.81 11.11 4.06
N ILE A 41 8.49 10.47 2.92
CA ILE A 41 9.04 10.89 1.61
C ILE A 41 8.64 12.34 1.30
N PHE A 42 7.39 12.71 1.56
CA PHE A 42 6.90 14.06 1.33
C PHE A 42 7.59 15.09 2.24
N ALA A 43 7.78 14.77 3.52
CA ALA A 43 8.50 15.64 4.46
C ALA A 43 9.96 15.87 4.02
N VAL A 44 10.66 14.82 3.60
CA VAL A 44 12.03 14.92 3.07
C VAL A 44 12.09 15.80 1.83
N MET A 45 11.13 15.62 0.91
CA MET A 45 11.05 16.45 -0.29
C MET A 45 10.88 17.94 0.04
N LEU A 46 9.98 18.27 0.97
CA LEU A 46 9.78 19.66 1.42
C LEU A 46 11.02 20.24 2.08
N ALA A 47 11.72 19.46 2.92
CA ALA A 47 12.95 19.89 3.55
C ALA A 47 14.04 20.19 2.50
N CYS A 48 14.27 19.26 1.56
CA CYS A 48 15.26 19.45 0.49
C CYS A 48 14.95 20.67 -0.38
N LEU A 49 13.68 20.91 -0.73
CA LEU A 49 13.29 22.08 -1.52
C LEU A 49 13.50 23.38 -0.73
N THR A 50 13.12 23.41 0.54
CA THR A 50 13.29 24.59 1.41
C THR A 50 14.77 24.93 1.58
N ASP A 51 15.60 23.93 1.83
CA ASP A 51 17.04 24.11 1.96
C ASP A 51 17.67 24.54 0.63
N ALA A 52 17.30 23.91 -0.49
CA ALA A 52 17.80 24.28 -1.81
C ALA A 52 17.53 25.76 -2.15
N ILE A 53 16.31 26.24 -1.88
CA ILE A 53 15.90 27.63 -2.09
C ILE A 53 16.70 28.57 -1.18
N THR A 54 16.85 28.23 0.10
CA THR A 54 17.60 29.03 1.08
C THR A 54 19.07 29.17 0.67
N LEU A 55 19.68 28.07 0.21
CA LEU A 55 21.06 28.07 -0.25
C LEU A 55 21.27 28.84 -1.56
N PHE A 56 20.30 28.78 -2.47
CA PHE A 56 20.34 29.52 -3.72
C PHE A 56 20.26 31.03 -3.47
N ASN A 57 19.33 31.45 -2.61
CA ASN A 57 19.16 32.87 -2.23
C ASN A 57 20.30 33.40 -1.36
N GLY A 58 21.03 32.53 -0.66
CA GLY A 58 22.20 32.90 0.13
C GLY A 58 23.38 33.44 -0.69
N GLY A 59 23.35 33.33 -2.02
CA GLY A 59 24.29 34.00 -2.93
C GLY A 59 25.74 33.55 -2.84
N LYS A 60 26.03 32.47 -2.10
CA LYS A 60 27.39 31.92 -1.96
C LYS A 60 27.65 30.87 -3.04
N PRO A 61 28.52 31.13 -4.03
CA PRO A 61 28.72 30.21 -5.16
C PRO A 61 29.24 28.83 -4.74
N GLY A 62 29.94 28.71 -3.62
CA GLY A 62 30.38 27.42 -3.06
C GLY A 62 29.25 26.48 -2.63
N TRP A 63 28.02 26.98 -2.46
CA TRP A 63 26.86 26.20 -2.01
C TRP A 63 25.96 25.74 -3.16
N TRP A 64 26.23 26.21 -4.39
CA TRP A 64 25.46 25.80 -5.57
C TRP A 64 25.51 24.29 -5.84
N PRO A 65 26.66 23.59 -5.72
CA PRO A 65 26.68 22.14 -5.87
C PRO A 65 25.78 21.43 -4.84
N LEU A 66 25.74 21.93 -3.61
CA LEU A 66 24.90 21.37 -2.54
C LEU A 66 23.41 21.57 -2.85
N SER A 67 23.03 22.75 -3.35
CA SER A 67 21.66 23.04 -3.78
C SER A 67 21.22 22.09 -4.91
N TRP A 68 22.07 21.84 -5.90
CA TRP A 68 21.78 20.89 -6.98
C TRP A 68 21.59 19.45 -6.46
N ILE A 69 22.40 19.01 -5.49
CA ILE A 69 22.23 17.69 -4.88
C ILE A 69 20.86 17.57 -4.21
N LEU A 70 20.42 18.60 -3.46
CA LEU A 70 19.11 18.62 -2.81
C LEU A 70 17.96 18.58 -3.83
N VAL A 71 18.09 19.30 -4.95
CA VAL A 71 17.10 19.26 -6.05
C VAL A 71 17.03 17.86 -6.68
N VAL A 72 18.17 17.19 -6.89
CA VAL A 72 18.20 15.81 -7.43
C VAL A 72 17.53 14.84 -6.45
N ILE A 73 17.78 14.97 -5.14
CA ILE A 73 17.12 14.14 -4.11
C ILE A 73 15.61 14.34 -4.15
N ALA A 74 15.14 15.60 -4.19
CA ALA A 74 13.72 15.90 -4.30
C ALA A 74 13.11 15.32 -5.59
N PHE A 75 13.81 15.42 -6.71
CA PHE A 75 13.37 14.84 -7.98
C PHE A 75 13.23 13.32 -7.88
N VAL A 76 14.23 12.61 -7.37
CA VAL A 76 14.18 11.14 -7.16
C VAL A 76 13.00 10.76 -6.25
N ALA A 77 12.77 11.51 -5.17
CA ALA A 77 11.64 11.28 -4.27
C ALA A 77 10.28 11.39 -4.99
N VAL A 78 10.13 12.32 -5.93
CA VAL A 78 8.92 12.43 -6.76
C VAL A 78 8.67 11.17 -7.59
N PHE A 79 9.70 10.52 -8.14
CA PHE A 79 9.54 9.27 -8.91
C PHE A 79 9.25 8.05 -8.03
N LEU A 80 9.71 8.06 -6.78
CA LEU A 80 9.44 6.96 -5.84
C LEU A 80 7.97 6.90 -5.41
N ILE A 81 7.27 8.04 -5.33
CA ILE A 81 5.86 8.10 -4.96
C ILE A 81 4.96 7.28 -5.92
N PRO A 82 4.92 7.55 -7.24
CA PRO A 82 4.07 6.79 -8.18
C PRO A 82 4.51 5.33 -8.30
N TRP A 83 5.81 5.03 -8.20
CA TRP A 83 6.30 3.66 -8.19
C TRP A 83 5.76 2.88 -6.98
N TYR A 84 5.79 3.49 -5.81
CA TYR A 84 5.29 2.91 -4.58
C TYR A 84 3.76 2.74 -4.60
N THR A 85 3.01 3.76 -5.02
CA THR A 85 1.55 3.66 -5.12
C THR A 85 1.11 2.59 -6.11
N GLN A 86 1.79 2.45 -7.26
CA GLN A 86 1.55 1.35 -8.20
C GLN A 86 1.79 -0.02 -7.57
N HIS A 87 2.81 -0.17 -6.72
CA HIS A 87 3.07 -1.42 -6.01
C HIS A 87 1.97 -1.77 -5.01
N VAL A 88 1.46 -0.78 -4.26
CA VAL A 88 0.33 -0.98 -3.34
C VAL A 88 -0.94 -1.31 -4.12
N ASP A 89 -1.23 -0.58 -5.20
CA ASP A 89 -2.40 -0.83 -6.04
C ASP A 89 -2.38 -2.21 -6.68
N LYS A 90 -1.20 -2.71 -7.12
CA LYS A 90 -1.07 -4.08 -7.64
C LYS A 90 -1.44 -5.14 -6.59
N LYS A 91 -1.16 -4.91 -5.31
CA LYS A 91 -1.54 -5.81 -4.21
C LYS A 91 -3.02 -5.68 -3.84
N VAL A 92 -3.55 -4.46 -3.84
CA VAL A 92 -4.93 -4.17 -3.45
C VAL A 92 -5.95 -4.54 -4.53
N LYS A 93 -5.59 -4.40 -5.82
CA LYS A 93 -6.47 -4.67 -6.97
C LYS A 93 -7.10 -6.06 -6.97
N PRO A 94 -6.36 -7.17 -6.76
CA PRO A 94 -6.98 -8.50 -6.76
C PRO A 94 -7.87 -8.71 -5.52
N LEU A 95 -7.49 -8.20 -4.34
CA LEU A 95 -8.35 -8.23 -3.14
C LEU A 95 -9.66 -7.46 -3.35
N LYS A 96 -9.58 -6.30 -4.03
CA LYS A 96 -10.75 -5.52 -4.43
C LYS A 96 -11.63 -6.30 -5.42
N SER A 97 -11.03 -7.01 -6.37
CA SER A 97 -11.76 -7.84 -7.34
C SER A 97 -12.56 -8.94 -6.64
N ILE A 98 -11.96 -9.66 -5.68
CA ILE A 98 -12.66 -10.71 -4.92
C ILE A 98 -13.86 -10.10 -4.18
N ARG A 99 -13.66 -8.97 -3.49
CA ARG A 99 -14.73 -8.28 -2.77
C ARG A 99 -15.85 -7.82 -3.71
N ASP A 100 -15.50 -7.26 -4.86
CA ASP A 100 -16.47 -6.77 -5.85
C ASP A 100 -17.25 -7.96 -6.47
N GLN A 101 -16.62 -9.13 -6.69
CA GLN A 101 -17.29 -10.36 -7.13
C GLN A 101 -18.26 -10.93 -6.08
N ILE A 102 -17.92 -10.84 -4.79
CA ILE A 102 -18.83 -11.21 -3.70
C ILE A 102 -20.04 -10.27 -3.67
N LEU A 103 -19.83 -8.96 -3.83
CA LEU A 103 -20.90 -7.95 -3.88
C LEU A 103 -21.82 -8.11 -5.09
N CYS A 104 -21.27 -8.47 -6.25
CA CYS A 104 -22.05 -8.77 -7.46
C CYS A 104 -22.83 -10.09 -7.37
N GLY A 105 -22.54 -10.93 -6.36
CA GLY A 105 -23.17 -12.23 -6.18
C GLY A 105 -22.61 -13.31 -7.11
N ASP A 106 -21.47 -13.05 -7.77
CA ASP A 106 -20.75 -14.02 -8.60
C ASP A 106 -20.04 -15.07 -7.73
N LEU A 107 -19.59 -14.67 -6.53
CA LEU A 107 -19.00 -15.55 -5.53
C LEU A 107 -19.86 -15.59 -4.26
N LYS A 108 -20.53 -16.73 -4.05
CA LYS A 108 -21.41 -16.98 -2.90
C LYS A 108 -20.92 -18.10 -2.01
N GLU A 109 -20.22 -19.08 -2.58
CA GLU A 109 -19.73 -20.23 -1.84
C GLU A 109 -18.39 -19.93 -1.18
N TYR A 110 -18.28 -20.31 0.09
CA TYR A 110 -17.08 -20.09 0.90
C TYR A 110 -15.82 -20.72 0.27
N ASP A 111 -15.92 -21.96 -0.22
CA ASP A 111 -14.78 -22.69 -0.79
C ASP A 111 -14.21 -21.99 -2.02
N GLU A 112 -15.07 -21.35 -2.81
CA GLU A 112 -14.66 -20.57 -3.98
C GLU A 112 -13.95 -19.28 -3.58
N ILE A 113 -14.50 -18.55 -2.59
CA ILE A 113 -13.91 -17.30 -2.06
C ILE A 113 -12.53 -17.59 -1.46
N TYR A 114 -12.41 -18.64 -0.65
CA TYR A 114 -11.16 -19.03 -0.03
C TYR A 114 -10.12 -19.45 -1.08
N LYS A 115 -10.55 -20.17 -2.12
CA LYS A 115 -9.67 -20.61 -3.23
C LYS A 115 -9.17 -19.42 -4.06
N GLU A 116 -10.02 -18.46 -4.36
CA GLU A 116 -9.65 -17.19 -5.02
C GLU A 116 -8.65 -16.41 -4.15
N TYR A 117 -8.95 -16.24 -2.86
CA TYR A 117 -8.10 -15.55 -1.90
C TYR A 117 -6.70 -16.18 -1.82
N LYS A 118 -6.62 -17.50 -1.70
CA LYS A 118 -5.35 -18.25 -1.63
C LYS A 118 -4.53 -18.19 -2.92
N ARG A 119 -5.14 -17.93 -4.09
CA ARG A 119 -4.38 -17.72 -5.34
C ARG A 119 -3.73 -16.35 -5.43
N VAL A 120 -4.29 -15.37 -4.73
CA VAL A 120 -3.85 -13.97 -4.77
C VAL A 120 -2.75 -13.67 -3.75
N LYS A 121 -2.65 -14.49 -2.69
CA LYS A 121 -1.73 -14.32 -1.56
C LYS A 121 -0.54 -15.27 -1.64
#